data_AF-A0A172Z9N5-F1
#
_entry.id   AF-A0A172Z9N5-F1
#
_cell.length_a   1.000
_cell.length_b   1.000
_cell.length_c   1.000
_cell.angle_alpha   90.00
_cell.angle_beta   90.00
_cell.angle_gamma   90.00
#
_symmetry.space_group_name_H-M   'P 1'
#
loop_
_entity.id
_entity.type
_entity.pdbx_description
1 polymer ?
#
loop_
_entity_poly.entity_id
_entity_poly.type
_entity_poly.pdbx_seq_one_letter_code
_entity_poly.pdbx_strand_id
1 'polypeptide(L)'
;MNMNENVDERLVAAVMDDTQSDINIARIAVEKIRQGAESIAAGIHGRSHVKAAFEHHDGTPMLPEEVLAHQCAHAASIGKSLGQEFLQKAPPALLEQFSTVAGNRNVADSGAMLAGLLHGFMIAFATKETEERALKAMLEVARICHEANDVRGTSFGQPCD
;
A
#
# COMPACT_ATOMS: atom_id res chain seq x y z
N MET A 1 -1.57 27.15 -14.33
CA MET A 1 -2.39 26.19 -13.59
C MET A 1 -2.42 24.92 -14.42
N ASN A 2 -1.67 23.91 -13.98
CA ASN A 2 -1.40 22.72 -14.77
C ASN A 2 -2.63 21.79 -14.73
N MET A 3 -3.09 21.28 -15.87
CA MET A 3 -4.25 20.36 -15.90
C MET A 3 -4.07 19.15 -14.97
N ASN A 4 -2.82 18.71 -14.75
CA ASN A 4 -2.50 17.60 -13.85
C ASN A 4 -2.73 17.91 -12.36
N GLU A 5 -2.55 19.16 -11.91
CA GLU A 5 -2.79 19.53 -10.50
C GLU A 5 -4.28 19.40 -10.15
N ASN A 6 -5.16 19.75 -11.09
CA ASN A 6 -6.62 19.68 -10.91
C ASN A 6 -7.15 18.23 -10.92
N VAL A 7 -6.49 17.32 -11.66
CA VAL A 7 -6.84 15.90 -11.66
C VAL A 7 -6.44 15.24 -10.34
N ASP A 8 -5.28 15.62 -9.78
CA ASP A 8 -4.77 15.05 -8.54
C ASP A 8 -5.58 15.51 -7.33
N GLU A 9 -5.99 16.78 -7.30
CA GLU A 9 -6.89 17.29 -6.24
C GLU A 9 -8.25 16.59 -6.24
N ARG A 10 -8.82 16.33 -7.43
CA ARG A 10 -10.08 15.59 -7.56
C ARG A 10 -9.94 14.15 -7.12
N LEU A 11 -8.84 13.49 -7.49
CA LEU A 11 -8.56 12.12 -7.09
C LEU A 11 -8.34 12.01 -5.58
N VAL A 12 -7.61 12.95 -4.98
CA VAL A 12 -7.42 13.02 -3.52
C VAL A 12 -8.77 13.21 -2.82
N ALA A 13 -9.61 14.12 -3.29
CA ALA A 13 -10.94 14.33 -2.71
C ALA A 13 -11.81 13.06 -2.80
N ALA A 14 -11.82 12.38 -3.95
CA ALA A 14 -12.56 11.13 -4.13
C ALA A 14 -12.08 10.03 -3.16
N VAL A 15 -10.76 9.89 -2.99
CA VAL A 15 -10.16 8.91 -2.07
C VAL A 15 -10.49 9.24 -0.61
N MET A 16 -10.51 10.52 -0.25
CA MET A 16 -10.92 10.96 1.09
C MET A 16 -12.37 10.60 1.38
N ASP A 17 -13.28 10.89 0.44
CA ASP A 17 -14.71 10.63 0.59
C ASP A 17 -15.00 9.13 0.69
N ASP A 18 -14.37 8.32 -0.18
CA ASP A 18 -14.59 6.87 -0.25
C ASP A 18 -14.08 6.14 1.00
N THR A 19 -12.89 6.52 1.50
CA THR A 19 -12.25 5.82 2.63
C THR A 19 -12.48 6.49 3.98
N GLN A 20 -13.09 7.67 3.99
CA GLN A 20 -13.19 8.56 5.15
C GLN A 20 -11.81 8.76 5.81
N SER A 21 -10.79 9.03 5.00
CA SER A 21 -9.40 9.26 5.45
C SER A 21 -9.05 10.74 5.51
N ASP A 22 -8.04 11.09 6.32
CA ASP A 22 -7.46 12.43 6.32
C ASP A 22 -6.79 12.78 4.97
N ILE A 23 -6.77 14.08 4.65
CA ILE A 23 -6.17 14.60 3.41
C ILE A 23 -4.71 14.19 3.21
N ASN A 24 -3.94 14.06 4.28
CA ASN A 24 -2.54 13.65 4.19
C ASN A 24 -2.44 12.18 3.77
N ILE A 25 -3.26 11.30 4.34
CA ILE A 25 -3.31 9.88 3.99
C ILE A 25 -3.71 9.72 2.53
N ALA A 26 -4.76 10.42 2.09
CA ALA A 26 -5.21 10.37 0.70
C ALA A 26 -4.15 10.87 -0.28
N ARG A 27 -3.47 11.99 0.02
CA ARG A 27 -2.35 12.50 -0.80
C ARG A 27 -1.21 11.49 -0.93
N ILE A 28 -0.77 10.92 0.19
CA ILE A 28 0.33 9.96 0.20
C ILE A 28 -0.08 8.69 -0.57
N ALA A 29 -1.31 8.22 -0.40
CA ALA A 29 -1.83 7.06 -1.12
C ALA A 29 -1.79 7.29 -2.65
N VAL A 30 -2.32 8.43 -3.11
CA VAL A 30 -2.32 8.79 -4.53
C VAL A 30 -0.91 8.87 -5.09
N GLU A 31 -0.01 9.54 -4.38
CA GLU A 31 1.40 9.67 -4.79
C GLU A 31 2.09 8.30 -4.89
N LYS A 32 1.93 7.45 -3.87
CA LYS A 32 2.56 6.13 -3.81
C LYS A 32 2.07 5.19 -4.89
N ILE A 33 0.76 5.19 -5.18
CA ILE A 33 0.21 4.34 -6.24
C ILE A 33 0.73 4.77 -7.61
N ARG A 34 0.84 6.08 -7.88
CA ARG A 34 1.42 6.57 -9.14
C ARG A 34 2.89 6.20 -9.29
N GLN A 35 3.71 6.46 -8.27
CA GLN A 35 5.12 6.07 -8.28
C GLN A 35 5.31 4.56 -8.49
N GLY A 36 4.44 3.74 -7.90
CA GLY A 36 4.43 2.30 -8.09
C GLY A 36 4.09 1.90 -9.53
N ALA A 37 3.03 2.48 -10.09
CA ALA A 37 2.59 2.25 -11.46
C ALA A 37 3.67 2.67 -12.48
N GLU A 38 4.29 3.84 -12.29
CA GLU A 38 5.40 4.32 -13.11
C GLU A 38 6.62 3.40 -13.05
N SER A 39 7.01 2.97 -11.84
CA SER A 39 8.13 2.03 -11.66
C SER A 39 7.88 0.69 -12.36
N ILE A 40 6.64 0.22 -12.39
CA ILE A 40 6.26 -1.02 -13.08
C ILE A 40 6.26 -0.81 -14.59
N ALA A 41 5.68 0.28 -15.07
CA ALA A 41 5.66 0.62 -16.49
C ALA A 41 7.08 0.79 -17.07
N ALA A 42 8.00 1.36 -16.28
CA ALA A 42 9.41 1.51 -16.63
C ALA A 42 10.21 0.19 -16.54
N GLY A 43 9.60 -0.92 -16.10
CA GLY A 43 10.25 -2.21 -15.94
C GLY A 43 11.27 -2.27 -14.80
N ILE A 44 11.31 -1.25 -13.93
CA ILE A 44 12.19 -1.20 -12.75
C ILE A 44 11.75 -2.27 -11.73
N HIS A 45 10.44 -2.51 -11.63
CA HIS A 45 9.85 -3.58 -10.83
C HIS A 45 8.89 -4.40 -11.70
N GLY A 46 9.02 -5.73 -11.69
CA GLY A 46 8.07 -6.61 -12.38
C GLY A 46 6.80 -6.82 -11.56
N ARG A 47 5.64 -6.94 -12.23
CA ARG A 47 4.43 -7.51 -11.61
C ARG A 47 4.58 -9.03 -11.53
N SER A 48 4.99 -9.51 -10.37
CA SER A 48 4.95 -10.95 -10.08
C SER A 48 3.49 -11.33 -9.82
N HIS A 49 2.87 -12.06 -10.75
CA HIS A 49 1.68 -12.90 -10.55
C HIS A 49 0.27 -12.31 -10.68
N VAL A 50 0.06 -11.08 -11.18
CA VAL A 50 -1.32 -10.55 -11.31
C VAL A 50 -1.55 -9.91 -12.67
N LYS A 51 -2.33 -10.60 -13.51
CA LYS A 51 -3.02 -9.94 -14.62
C LYS A 51 -4.17 -9.17 -13.98
N ALA A 52 -3.99 -7.87 -13.78
CA ALA A 52 -5.01 -7.02 -13.16
C ALA A 52 -6.27 -7.02 -14.04
N ALA A 53 -7.35 -7.60 -13.53
CA ALA A 53 -8.66 -7.61 -14.16
C ALA A 53 -9.60 -6.97 -13.14
N PHE A 54 -9.57 -5.64 -13.11
CA PHE A 54 -10.45 -4.86 -12.26
C PHE A 54 -11.81 -4.80 -12.92
N GLU A 55 -12.80 -5.37 -12.25
CA GLU A 55 -14.18 -5.46 -12.73
C GLU A 55 -15.10 -4.92 -11.64
N HIS A 56 -16.13 -4.19 -12.07
CA HIS A 56 -17.26 -3.82 -11.22
C HIS A 56 -18.00 -5.07 -10.74
N HIS A 57 -18.87 -4.93 -9.73
CA HIS A 57 -19.63 -6.06 -9.17
C HIS A 57 -20.53 -6.80 -10.19
N ASP A 58 -20.87 -6.15 -11.29
CA ASP A 58 -21.64 -6.73 -12.39
C ASP A 58 -20.77 -7.44 -13.44
N GLY A 59 -19.45 -7.50 -13.22
CA GLY A 59 -18.46 -8.12 -14.12
C GLY A 59 -18.02 -7.21 -15.27
N THR A 60 -18.44 -5.94 -15.29
CA THR A 60 -17.97 -5.01 -16.33
C THR A 60 -16.55 -4.51 -16.01
N PRO A 61 -15.63 -4.42 -17.00
CA PRO A 61 -14.28 -3.93 -16.75
C PRO A 61 -14.28 -2.47 -16.31
N MET A 62 -13.49 -2.16 -15.30
CA MET A 62 -13.25 -0.78 -14.86
C MET A 62 -12.40 -0.02 -15.89
N LEU A 63 -12.65 1.27 -16.03
CA LEU A 63 -11.81 2.18 -16.80
C LEU A 63 -10.48 2.45 -16.07
N PRO A 64 -9.39 2.80 -16.78
CA PRO A 64 -8.08 3.04 -16.16
C PRO A 64 -8.09 4.04 -14.99
N GLU A 65 -8.87 5.10 -15.10
CA GLU A 65 -9.05 6.12 -14.06
C GLU A 65 -9.81 5.58 -12.83
N GLU A 66 -10.78 4.69 -13.05
CA GLU A 66 -11.52 4.02 -11.97
C GLU A 66 -10.60 3.03 -11.25
N VAL A 67 -9.79 2.28 -12.00
CA VAL A 67 -8.76 1.39 -11.45
C VAL A 67 -7.80 2.16 -10.57
N LEU A 68 -7.31 3.31 -11.05
CA LEU A 68 -6.39 4.15 -10.28
C LEU A 68 -7.05 4.64 -8.98
N ALA A 69 -8.28 5.16 -9.05
CA ALA A 69 -9.02 5.61 -7.88
C ALA A 69 -9.23 4.47 -6.87
N HIS A 70 -9.60 3.29 -7.35
CA HIS A 70 -9.83 2.10 -6.54
C HIS A 70 -8.54 1.62 -5.84
N GLN A 71 -7.40 1.61 -6.54
CA GLN A 71 -6.11 1.30 -5.94
C GLN A 71 -5.69 2.33 -4.88
N CYS A 72 -5.91 3.62 -5.15
CA CYS A 72 -5.66 4.70 -4.20
C CYS A 72 -6.53 4.57 -2.94
N ALA A 73 -7.80 4.21 -3.08
CA ALA A 73 -8.71 3.95 -1.97
C ALA A 73 -8.19 2.80 -1.08
N HIS A 74 -7.74 1.69 -1.67
CA HIS A 74 -7.13 0.62 -0.90
C HIS A 74 -5.85 1.04 -0.17
N ALA A 75 -4.98 1.83 -0.82
CA ALA A 75 -3.79 2.36 -0.18
C ALA A 75 -4.12 3.33 0.98
N ALA A 76 -5.14 4.18 0.82
CA ALA A 76 -5.61 5.06 1.89
C ALA A 76 -6.25 4.29 3.06
N SER A 77 -7.02 3.24 2.79
CA SER A 77 -7.56 2.32 3.80
C SER A 77 -6.44 1.64 4.63
N ILE A 78 -5.32 1.26 3.99
CA ILE A 78 -4.12 0.76 4.67
C ILE A 78 -3.52 1.83 5.59
N GLY A 79 -3.34 3.05 5.09
CA GLY A 79 -2.83 4.16 5.90
C GLY A 79 -3.74 4.51 7.08
N LYS A 80 -5.06 4.41 6.91
CA LYS A 80 -6.03 4.60 8.00
C LYS A 80 -5.89 3.53 9.09
N SER A 81 -5.66 2.28 8.70
CA SER A 81 -5.61 1.15 9.63
C SER A 81 -4.26 0.99 10.33
N LEU A 82 -3.16 1.32 9.65
CA LEU A 82 -1.79 1.09 10.14
C LEU A 82 -1.02 2.38 10.44
N GLY A 83 -1.60 3.52 10.10
CA GLY A 83 -1.03 4.84 10.33
C GLY A 83 -0.37 5.45 9.09
N GLN A 84 -0.38 6.78 9.03
CA GLN A 84 0.25 7.57 7.99
C GLN A 84 1.74 7.26 7.83
N GLU A 85 2.45 7.11 8.95
CA GLU A 85 3.89 6.85 8.94
C GLU A 85 4.20 5.52 8.22
N PHE A 86 3.41 4.47 8.46
CA PHE A 86 3.53 3.21 7.73
C PHE A 86 3.33 3.41 6.23
N LEU A 87 2.30 4.17 5.84
CA LEU A 87 1.98 4.43 4.43
C LEU A 87 3.09 5.21 3.70
N GLN A 88 3.69 6.21 4.35
CA GLN A 88 4.83 6.97 3.79
C GLN A 88 6.04 6.09 3.54
N LYS A 89 6.25 5.15 4.46
CA LYS A 89 7.39 4.25 4.50
C LYS A 89 7.26 3.08 3.53
N ALA A 90 6.04 2.60 3.29
CA ALA A 90 5.81 1.48 2.41
C ALA A 90 6.32 1.74 0.97
N PRO A 91 7.03 0.78 0.36
CA PRO A 91 7.54 0.92 -1.00
C PRO A 91 6.40 1.11 -2.02
N PRO A 92 6.47 2.09 -2.93
CA PRO A 92 5.43 2.37 -3.92
C PRO A 92 5.00 1.15 -4.74
N ALA A 93 5.97 0.40 -5.28
CA ALA A 93 5.69 -0.79 -6.10
C ALA A 93 5.01 -1.91 -5.29
N LEU A 94 5.31 -2.03 -3.99
CA LEU A 94 4.68 -3.03 -3.12
C LEU A 94 3.24 -2.64 -2.78
N LEU A 95 3.00 -1.36 -2.48
CA LEU A 95 1.65 -0.82 -2.28
C LEU A 95 0.78 -0.96 -3.53
N GLU A 96 1.34 -0.69 -4.71
CA GLU A 96 0.65 -0.89 -5.98
C GLU A 96 0.25 -2.36 -6.17
N GLN A 97 1.17 -3.29 -5.97
CA GLN A 97 0.87 -4.71 -6.14
C GLN A 97 -0.17 -5.20 -5.14
N PHE A 98 -0.06 -4.77 -3.87
CA PHE A 98 -1.01 -5.15 -2.84
C PHE A 98 -2.41 -4.59 -3.11
N SER A 99 -2.52 -3.30 -3.41
CA SER A 99 -3.80 -2.66 -3.78
C SER A 99 -4.39 -3.28 -5.05
N THR A 100 -3.56 -3.72 -5.99
CA THR A 100 -3.99 -4.49 -7.17
C THR A 100 -4.59 -5.83 -6.80
N VAL A 101 -3.92 -6.60 -5.94
CA VAL A 101 -4.44 -7.91 -5.49
C VAL A 101 -5.73 -7.74 -4.72
N ALA A 102 -5.79 -6.77 -3.80
CA ALA A 102 -6.95 -6.51 -3.00
C ALA A 102 -8.15 -6.06 -3.85
N GLY A 103 -7.90 -5.20 -4.84
CA GLY A 103 -8.93 -4.76 -5.77
C GLY A 103 -9.46 -5.87 -6.66
N ASN A 104 -8.59 -6.71 -7.25
CA ASN A 104 -9.05 -7.86 -8.04
C ASN A 104 -9.83 -8.89 -7.23
N ARG A 105 -9.62 -8.94 -5.91
CA ARG A 105 -10.35 -9.84 -5.01
C ARG A 105 -11.57 -9.18 -4.37
N ASN A 106 -11.91 -7.97 -4.77
CA ASN A 106 -13.01 -7.18 -4.21
C ASN A 106 -12.95 -7.14 -2.67
N VAL A 107 -11.75 -6.95 -2.12
CA VAL A 107 -11.57 -6.82 -0.67
C VAL A 107 -12.16 -5.49 -0.24
N ALA A 108 -13.25 -5.53 0.53
CA ALA A 108 -13.96 -4.33 0.96
C ALA A 108 -13.11 -3.38 1.82
N ASP A 109 -12.22 -3.92 2.67
CA ASP A 109 -11.32 -3.12 3.50
C ASP A 109 -9.91 -3.74 3.54
N SER A 110 -9.05 -3.23 2.68
CA SER A 110 -7.66 -3.68 2.52
C SER A 110 -6.80 -3.43 3.77
N GLY A 111 -7.06 -2.33 4.47
CA GLY A 111 -6.38 -1.97 5.71
C GLY A 111 -6.76 -2.90 6.86
N ALA A 112 -8.06 -3.18 7.03
CA ALA A 112 -8.54 -4.14 8.02
C ALA A 112 -8.01 -5.56 7.73
N MET A 113 -7.94 -5.96 6.45
CA MET A 113 -7.35 -7.23 6.05
C MET A 113 -5.87 -7.33 6.45
N LEU A 114 -5.06 -6.31 6.12
CA LEU A 114 -3.63 -6.33 6.44
C LEU A 114 -3.40 -6.28 7.96
N ALA A 115 -4.14 -5.42 8.67
CA ALA A 115 -4.09 -5.35 10.13
C ALA A 115 -4.47 -6.70 10.76
N GLY A 116 -5.54 -7.34 10.27
CA GLY A 116 -5.97 -8.67 10.70
C GLY A 116 -4.92 -9.75 10.45
N LEU A 117 -4.22 -9.72 9.31
CA LEU A 117 -3.11 -10.63 9.01
C LEU A 117 -1.92 -10.41 9.96
N LEU A 118 -1.55 -9.15 10.22
CA LEU A 118 -0.47 -8.81 11.15
C LEU A 118 -0.82 -9.23 12.58
N HIS A 119 -2.05 -8.94 13.03
CA HIS A 119 -2.53 -9.38 14.35
C HIS A 119 -2.65 -10.91 14.44
N GLY A 120 -3.15 -11.56 13.39
CA GLY A 120 -3.26 -13.02 13.32
C GLY A 120 -1.88 -13.68 13.37
N PHE A 121 -0.88 -13.10 12.70
CA PHE A 121 0.51 -13.52 12.82
C PHE A 121 1.02 -13.33 14.26
N MET A 122 0.78 -12.16 14.88
CA MET A 122 1.15 -11.93 16.28
C MET A 122 0.50 -12.96 17.22
N ILE A 123 -0.80 -13.22 17.09
CA ILE A 123 -1.53 -14.16 17.96
C ILE A 123 -1.07 -15.61 17.73
N ALA A 124 -0.91 -16.02 16.47
CA ALA A 124 -0.54 -17.39 16.12
C ALA A 124 0.92 -17.72 16.50
N PHE A 125 1.81 -16.71 16.52
CA PHE A 125 3.24 -16.92 16.73
C PHE A 125 3.77 -16.36 18.06
N ALA A 126 3.03 -15.53 18.80
CA ALA A 126 3.36 -15.12 20.17
C ALA A 126 2.74 -16.09 21.20
N THR A 127 3.30 -17.30 21.29
CA THR A 127 3.12 -18.19 22.45
C THR A 127 4.41 -18.21 23.27
N LYS A 128 4.37 -18.59 24.56
CA LYS A 128 5.59 -18.67 25.41
C LYS A 128 6.75 -19.47 24.78
N GLU A 129 6.44 -20.47 23.94
CA GLU A 129 7.44 -21.37 23.34
C GLU A 129 7.91 -20.92 21.95
N THR A 130 7.19 -20.00 21.31
CA THR A 130 7.47 -19.51 19.95
C THR A 130 7.72 -18.02 19.85
N GLU A 131 7.45 -17.26 20.91
CA GLU A 131 7.63 -15.81 21.02
C GLU A 131 9.03 -15.37 20.61
N GLU A 132 10.06 -16.10 21.05
CA GLU A 132 11.45 -15.80 20.70
C GLU A 132 11.76 -16.05 19.22
N ARG A 133 11.15 -17.07 18.60
CA ARG A 133 11.27 -17.35 17.15
C ARG A 133 10.45 -16.38 16.32
N ALA A 134 9.29 -15.96 16.80
CA ALA A 134 8.44 -14.96 16.18
C ALA A 134 9.11 -13.58 16.21
N LEU A 135 9.69 -13.21 17.36
CA LEU A 135 10.52 -12.02 17.52
C LEU A 135 11.73 -12.09 16.58
N LYS A 136 12.40 -13.25 16.50
CA LYS A 136 13.53 -13.43 15.59
C LYS A 136 13.12 -13.27 14.12
N ALA A 137 11.99 -13.83 13.70
CA ALA A 137 11.47 -13.64 12.34
C ALA A 137 11.10 -12.17 12.06
N MET A 138 10.53 -11.46 13.04
CA MET A 138 10.28 -10.02 12.94
C MET A 138 11.56 -9.20 12.83
N LEU A 139 12.57 -9.51 13.65
CA LEU A 139 13.88 -8.87 13.58
C LEU A 139 14.57 -9.20 12.26
N GLU A 140 14.37 -10.40 11.71
CA GLU A 140 14.88 -10.80 10.40
C GLU A 140 14.21 -10.00 9.28
N VAL A 141 12.89 -9.82 9.33
CA VAL A 141 12.15 -8.97 8.38
C VAL A 141 12.61 -7.52 8.52
N ALA A 142 12.75 -7.00 9.74
CA ALA A 142 13.27 -5.66 9.99
C ALA A 142 14.72 -5.50 9.51
N ARG A 143 15.56 -6.54 9.67
CA ARG A 143 16.93 -6.60 9.17
C ARG A 143 16.96 -6.62 7.64
N ILE A 144 16.12 -7.42 6.98
CA ILE A 144 15.99 -7.42 5.51
C ILE A 144 15.55 -6.04 5.03
N CYS A 145 14.60 -5.40 5.72
CA CYS A 145 14.22 -4.01 5.44
C CYS A 145 15.38 -3.04 5.67
N HIS A 146 16.20 -3.23 6.70
CA HIS A 146 17.38 -2.42 7.00
C HIS A 146 18.52 -2.62 5.98
N GLU A 147 18.77 -3.84 5.53
CA GLU A 147 19.75 -4.15 4.49
C GLU A 147 19.31 -3.62 3.13
N ALA A 148 18.02 -3.73 2.81
CA ALA A 148 17.45 -3.09 1.62
C ALA A 148 17.57 -1.55 1.68
N ASN A 149 17.59 -0.98 2.88
CA ASN A 149 17.76 0.45 3.16
C ASN A 149 19.23 0.89 3.04
N ASP A 150 20.19 0.09 3.53
CA ASP A 150 21.63 0.34 3.39
C ASP A 150 22.08 0.25 1.93
N VAL A 151 21.59 -0.74 1.16
CA VAL A 151 21.84 -0.83 -0.29
C VAL A 151 21.27 0.38 -1.04
N ARG A 152 20.26 1.05 -0.48
CA ARG A 152 19.60 2.24 -1.05
C ARG A 152 20.06 3.58 -0.43
N GLY A 153 20.98 3.55 0.54
CA GLY A 153 21.52 4.72 1.22
C GLY A 153 20.53 5.49 2.13
N THR A 154 19.45 4.88 2.63
CA THR A 154 18.49 5.57 3.53
C THR A 154 17.92 4.64 4.59
N SER A 155 17.99 5.00 5.88
CA SER A 155 17.49 4.21 7.01
C SER A 155 16.08 4.63 7.45
N PHE A 156 15.20 3.66 7.68
CA PHE A 156 13.88 3.88 8.26
C PHE A 156 13.98 4.41 9.70
N GLY A 157 13.44 5.60 9.96
CA GLY A 157 13.21 6.12 11.31
C GLY A 157 14.23 7.15 11.82
N GLN A 158 15.14 7.66 10.99
CA GLN A 158 15.79 8.93 11.30
C GLN A 158 15.26 10.04 10.38
N PRO A 159 15.05 11.25 10.92
CA PRO A 159 14.83 12.42 10.08
C PRO A 159 16.11 12.64 9.27
N CYS A 160 15.98 12.82 7.96
CA CYS A 160 17.09 13.24 7.12
C CYS A 160 17.45 14.70 7.46
N ASP A 161 18.74 14.97 7.68
CA ASP A 161 19.33 16.30 7.54
C ASP A 161 19.36 16.73 6.05
#